data_AF-X1FM92-F1
#
_entry.id   AF-X1FM92-F1
#
_cell.length_a   1.000
_cell.length_b   1.000
_cell.length_c   1.000
_cell.angle_alpha   90.00
_cell.angle_beta   90.00
_cell.angle_gamma   90.00
#
_symmetry.space_group_name_H-M   'P 1'
#
loop_
_entity.id
_entity.type
_entity.pdbx_description
1 polymer ?
#
loop_
_entity_poly.entity_id
_entity_poly.type
_entity_poly.pdbx_seq_one_letter_code
_entity_poly.pdbx_strand_id
1 'polypeptide(L)'
;MGDMNLEPFFNPKSLVIIGASRKEFTFNQTVLRNLLDIRFRGNIYIINPNTDELLGIRSYNNLSSLPEVPELAIIMLRNNLKDLFEELGKFGKIWVHEESMRLFAEMCLTVKNQNDELVCQITAGAAIAAGGY
;
A
#
# COMPACT_ATOMS: atom_id res chain seq x y z
N MET A 1 1.71 0.65 -25.39
CA MET A 1 1.53 -0.65 -24.70
C MET A 1 2.39 -0.57 -23.45
N GLY A 2 1.80 -0.44 -22.27
CA GLY A 2 2.57 -0.17 -21.04
C GLY A 2 3.36 -1.40 -20.59
N ASP A 3 4.62 -1.19 -20.21
CA ASP A 3 5.49 -2.25 -19.69
C ASP A 3 4.86 -2.94 -18.46
N MET A 4 4.46 -4.19 -18.64
CA MET A 4 4.05 -5.12 -17.58
C MET A 4 5.27 -5.66 -16.82
N ASN A 5 6.19 -4.78 -16.42
CA ASN A 5 7.25 -5.17 -15.50
C ASN A 5 6.67 -5.30 -14.07
N LEU A 6 6.57 -6.54 -13.60
CA LEU A 6 6.12 -6.91 -12.25
C LEU A 6 7.27 -6.98 -11.23
N GLU A 7 8.52 -6.75 -11.64
CA GLU A 7 9.67 -6.78 -10.73
C GLU A 7 9.46 -5.98 -9.44
N PRO A 8 8.88 -4.76 -9.47
CA PRO A 8 8.74 -3.98 -8.23
C PRO A 8 7.70 -4.58 -7.25
N PHE A 9 6.85 -5.51 -7.69
CA PHE A 9 5.96 -6.26 -6.80
C PHE A 9 6.71 -7.36 -6.05
N PHE A 10 7.61 -8.08 -6.73
CA PHE A 10 8.33 -9.24 -6.15
C PHE A 10 9.67 -8.87 -5.50
N ASN A 11 10.30 -7.80 -5.97
CA ASN A 11 11.61 -7.34 -5.51
C ASN A 11 11.67 -5.80 -5.42
N PRO A 12 10.80 -5.17 -4.61
CA PRO A 12 10.80 -3.72 -4.45
C PRO A 12 12.13 -3.23 -3.85
N LYS A 13 12.62 -2.08 -4.33
CA LYS A 13 13.72 -1.33 -3.72
C LYS A 13 13.25 -0.46 -2.54
N SER A 14 11.95 -0.20 -2.47
CA SER A 14 11.33 0.54 -1.38
C SER A 14 9.88 0.10 -1.20
N LEU A 15 9.44 -0.01 0.05
CA LEU A 15 8.05 -0.30 0.37
C LEU A 15 7.52 0.58 1.50
N VAL A 16 6.22 0.80 1.49
CA VAL A 16 5.49 1.45 2.59
C VAL A 16 4.47 0.50 3.19
N ILE A 17 4.43 0.43 4.51
CA ILE A 17 3.46 -0.35 5.27
C ILE A 17 2.44 0.61 5.89
N ILE A 18 1.19 0.50 5.48
CA ILE A 18 0.10 1.35 5.95
C ILE A 18 -0.77 0.53 6.91
N GLY A 19 -0.91 1.01 8.14
CA GLY A 19 -1.65 0.31 9.19
C GLY A 19 -0.84 -0.69 10.01
N ALA A 20 0.49 -0.57 10.02
CA ALA A 20 1.33 -1.31 10.96
C ALA A 20 0.96 -0.93 12.42
N SER A 21 0.92 -1.92 13.32
CA SER A 21 0.47 -1.74 14.71
C SER A 21 1.61 -1.92 15.70
N ARG A 22 1.58 -1.15 16.81
CA ARG A 22 2.44 -1.39 17.98
C ARG A 22 2.07 -2.67 18.73
N LYS A 23 0.84 -3.16 18.58
CA LYS A 23 0.34 -4.30 19.35
C LYS A 23 1.06 -5.57 18.94
N GLU A 24 1.78 -6.12 19.92
CA GLU A 24 2.50 -7.38 19.74
C GLU A 24 1.56 -8.52 19.36
N PHE A 25 2.11 -9.48 18.60
CA PHE A 25 1.39 -10.67 18.13
C PHE A 25 0.17 -10.38 17.24
N THR A 26 0.08 -9.18 16.68
CA THR A 26 -0.89 -8.89 15.62
C THR A 26 -0.28 -9.17 14.25
N PHE A 27 -1.12 -9.60 13.32
CA PHE A 27 -0.73 -9.77 11.91
C PHE A 27 0.00 -8.52 11.38
N ASN A 28 -0.54 -7.33 11.67
CA ASN A 28 0.02 -6.04 11.24
C ASN A 28 1.43 -5.76 11.79
N GLN A 29 1.80 -6.33 12.94
CA GLN A 29 3.18 -6.27 13.45
C GLN A 29 4.05 -7.38 12.85
N THR A 30 3.49 -8.58 12.66
CA THR A 30 4.19 -9.73 12.09
C THR A 30 4.74 -9.45 10.70
N VAL A 31 4.00 -8.74 9.83
CA VAL A 31 4.50 -8.38 8.49
C VAL A 31 5.79 -7.54 8.56
N LEU A 32 5.79 -6.49 9.40
CA LEU A 32 6.99 -5.67 9.60
C LEU A 32 8.14 -6.50 10.19
N ARG A 33 7.85 -7.33 11.20
CA ARG A 33 8.85 -8.21 11.82
C ARG A 33 9.46 -9.17 10.80
N ASN A 34 8.65 -9.81 9.96
CA ASN A 34 9.13 -10.73 8.93
C ASN A 34 10.07 -10.03 7.95
N LEU A 35 9.74 -8.81 7.50
CA LEU A 35 10.60 -8.02 6.62
C LEU A 35 11.96 -7.70 7.26
N LEU A 36 11.99 -7.43 8.57
CA LEU A 36 13.23 -7.21 9.32
C LEU A 36 14.03 -8.51 9.51
N ASP A 37 13.36 -9.61 9.85
CA ASP A 37 13.99 -10.92 10.10
C ASP A 37 14.63 -11.48 8.83
N ILE A 38 14.00 -11.32 7.67
CA ILE A 38 14.57 -11.70 6.36
C ILE A 38 15.62 -10.70 5.85
N ARG A 39 15.87 -9.62 6.59
CA ARG A 39 16.78 -8.52 6.21
C ARG A 39 16.48 -7.99 4.81
N PHE A 40 15.21 -7.60 4.60
CA PHE A 40 14.80 -6.92 3.38
C PHE A 40 15.77 -5.77 3.08
N ARG A 41 16.28 -5.73 1.84
CA ARG A 41 17.41 -4.87 1.46
C ARG A 41 16.98 -3.48 0.98
N GLY A 42 15.70 -3.30 0.69
CA GLY A 42 15.14 -2.02 0.30
C GLY A 42 14.76 -1.14 1.49
N ASN A 43 14.32 0.08 1.20
CA ASN A 43 13.84 1.01 2.20
C ASN A 43 12.46 0.58 2.72
N ILE A 44 12.27 0.59 4.05
CA ILE A 44 10.98 0.32 4.68
C ILE A 44 10.46 1.62 5.29
N TYR A 45 9.25 2.00 4.88
CA TYR A 45 8.51 3.11 5.45
C TYR A 45 7.23 2.63 6.12
N ILE A 46 6.75 3.39 7.10
CA ILE A 46 5.53 3.09 7.82
C ILE A 46 4.63 4.31 7.80
N ILE A 47 3.35 4.12 7.49
CA ILE A 47 2.31 5.11 7.74
C ILE A 47 1.50 4.68 8.96
N ASN A 48 1.69 5.41 10.06
CA ASN A 48 0.86 5.32 11.25
C ASN A 48 0.89 6.66 12.01
N PRO A 49 -0.21 7.44 11.95
CA PRO A 49 -0.30 8.76 12.60
C PRO A 49 -0.15 8.75 14.13
N ASN A 50 -0.22 7.58 14.76
CA ASN A 50 -0.22 7.45 16.22
C ASN A 50 1.17 7.13 16.78
N THR A 51 2.20 7.09 15.93
CA THR A 51 3.54 6.66 16.32
C THR A 51 4.60 7.23 15.39
N ASP A 52 5.73 7.66 15.94
CA ASP A 52 6.89 8.12 15.17
C ASP A 52 7.83 6.97 14.76
N GLU A 53 7.71 5.80 15.39
CA GLU A 53 8.59 4.65 15.14
C GLU A 53 7.90 3.31 15.49
N LEU A 54 8.20 2.24 14.74
CA LEU A 54 7.84 0.86 15.07
C LEU A 54 9.06 -0.05 14.82
N LEU A 55 9.46 -0.83 15.82
CA LEU A 55 10.56 -1.81 15.70
C LEU A 55 11.86 -1.21 15.13
N GLY A 56 12.21 0.04 15.48
CA GLY A 56 13.39 0.72 14.94
C GLY A 56 13.19 1.38 13.57
N ILE A 57 12.01 1.25 12.96
CA ILE A 57 11.69 1.82 11.66
C ILE A 57 10.83 3.07 11.84
N ARG A 58 11.26 4.16 11.19
CA ARG A 58 10.56 5.44 11.22
C ARG A 58 9.16 5.33 10.64
N SER A 59 8.21 5.93 11.34
CA SER A 59 6.81 6.07 10.94
C SER A 59 6.50 7.52 10.58
N TYR A 60 5.60 7.68 9.62
CA TYR A 60 5.17 8.96 9.07
C TYR A 60 3.65 9.09 9.23
N ASN A 61 3.18 10.33 9.31
CA ASN A 61 1.76 10.61 9.51
C ASN A 61 0.92 10.51 8.23
N ASN A 62 1.53 10.63 7.06
CA ASN A 62 0.84 10.59 5.76
C ASN A 62 1.84 10.24 4.63
N LEU A 63 1.31 9.82 3.48
CA LEU A 63 2.12 9.40 2.33
C LEU A 63 2.94 10.57 1.76
N SER A 64 2.40 11.79 1.80
CA SER A 64 3.07 13.00 1.30
C SER A 64 4.34 13.37 2.09
N SER A 65 4.53 12.80 3.29
CA SER A 65 5.71 13.01 4.13
C SER A 65 6.84 12.01 3.86
N LEU A 66 6.62 11.03 2.98
CA LEU A 66 7.63 10.05 2.63
C LEU A 66 8.81 10.71 1.90
N PRO A 67 10.05 10.26 2.13
CA PRO A 67 11.23 10.84 1.50
C PRO A 67 11.37 10.45 0.01
N GLU A 68 10.66 9.41 -0.42
CA GLU A 68 10.59 8.95 -1.81
C GLU A 68 9.24 8.30 -2.09
N VAL A 69 8.93 8.12 -3.38
CA VAL A 69 7.79 7.30 -3.80
C VAL A 69 8.14 5.82 -3.58
N PRO A 70 7.40 5.08 -2.76
CA PRO A 70 7.65 3.66 -2.56
C PRO A 70 7.26 2.86 -3.81
N GLU A 71 8.01 1.80 -4.13
CA GLU A 71 7.67 0.91 -5.25
C GLU A 71 6.48 -0.02 -4.93
N LEU A 72 6.34 -0.42 -3.65
CA LEU A 72 5.26 -1.28 -3.15
C LEU A 72 4.59 -0.68 -1.89
N ALA A 73 3.26 -0.64 -1.87
CA ALA A 73 2.45 -0.35 -0.69
C ALA A 73 1.80 -1.64 -0.15
N ILE A 74 2.05 -1.93 1.12
CA ILE A 74 1.37 -2.99 1.88
C ILE A 74 0.30 -2.33 2.75
N ILE A 75 -0.96 -2.61 2.47
CA ILE A 75 -2.12 -2.03 3.14
C ILE A 75 -2.73 -3.06 4.10
N MET A 76 -2.78 -2.71 5.38
CA MET A 76 -3.33 -3.53 6.46
C MET A 76 -4.39 -2.77 7.27
N LEU A 77 -5.07 -1.82 6.63
CA LEU A 77 -6.17 -1.03 7.19
C LEU A 77 -7.52 -1.51 6.65
N ARG A 78 -8.56 -1.37 7.47
CA ARG A 78 -9.94 -1.77 7.11
C ARG A 78 -10.84 -0.60 6.71
N ASN A 79 -10.41 0.63 6.97
CA ASN A 79 -11.16 1.85 6.78
C ASN A 79 -10.40 2.81 5.86
N ASN A 80 -11.13 3.76 5.27
CA ASN A 80 -10.60 4.83 4.42
C ASN A 80 -9.79 4.34 3.20
N LEU A 81 -10.05 3.12 2.72
CA LEU A 81 -9.34 2.54 1.58
C LEU A 81 -9.46 3.40 0.32
N LYS A 82 -10.65 3.95 0.03
CA LYS A 82 -10.87 4.83 -1.13
C LYS A 82 -9.92 6.03 -1.12
N ASP A 83 -9.89 6.78 -0.02
CA ASP A 83 -9.05 7.97 0.10
C ASP A 83 -7.56 7.60 0.04
N LEU A 84 -7.19 6.45 0.62
CA LEU A 84 -5.83 5.92 0.53
C LEU A 84 -5.44 5.56 -0.90
N PHE A 85 -6.31 4.89 -1.66
CA PHE A 85 -6.06 4.57 -3.08
C PHE A 85 -5.98 5.84 -3.94
N GLU A 86 -6.80 6.85 -3.67
CA GLU A 86 -6.72 8.16 -4.32
C GLU A 86 -5.39 8.87 -4.02
N GLU A 87 -4.89 8.78 -2.78
CA GLU A 87 -3.60 9.36 -2.40
C GLU A 87 -2.43 8.60 -3.05
N LEU A 88 -2.45 7.25 -3.01
CA LEU A 88 -1.45 6.41 -3.68
C LEU A 88 -1.44 6.63 -5.20
N GLY A 89 -2.61 6.83 -5.81
CA GLY A 89 -2.75 7.12 -7.24
C GLY A 89 -2.05 8.41 -7.68
N LYS A 90 -1.84 9.37 -6.77
CA LYS A 90 -1.08 10.60 -7.06
C LYS A 90 0.41 10.35 -7.30
N PHE A 91 0.95 9.23 -6.83
CA PHE A 91 2.33 8.83 -7.09
C PHE A 91 2.51 8.18 -8.47
N GLY A 92 1.44 7.96 -9.23
CA GLY A 92 1.49 7.31 -10.53
C GLY A 92 1.51 5.80 -10.41
N LYS A 93 2.64 5.15 -10.74
CA LYS A 93 2.75 3.68 -10.72
C LYS A 93 3.30 3.23 -9.36
N ILE A 94 2.40 2.68 -8.53
CA ILE A 94 2.75 1.99 -7.29
C ILE A 94 2.04 0.65 -7.25
N TRP A 95 2.74 -0.38 -6.81
CA TRP A 95 2.12 -1.68 -6.58
C TRP A 95 1.42 -1.70 -5.23
N VAL A 96 0.24 -2.31 -5.15
CA VAL A 96 -0.51 -2.40 -3.91
C VAL A 96 -0.77 -3.86 -3.56
N HIS A 97 -0.51 -4.20 -2.31
CA HIS A 97 -0.86 -5.46 -1.68
C HIS A 97 -1.76 -5.16 -0.48
N GLU A 98 -3.01 -5.61 -0.52
CA GLU A 98 -4.04 -5.38 0.51
C GLU A 98 -4.40 -6.72 1.14
N GLU A 99 -4.22 -6.84 2.46
CA GLU A 99 -4.34 -8.11 3.20
C GLU A 99 -5.62 -8.21 4.04
N SER A 100 -6.37 -7.12 4.23
CA SER A 100 -7.64 -7.14 4.96
C SER A 100 -8.76 -7.67 4.06
N MET A 101 -8.66 -8.94 3.65
CA MET A 101 -9.62 -9.68 2.83
C MET A 101 -11.09 -9.40 3.20
N ARG A 102 -11.64 -8.38 2.56
CA ARG A 102 -13.05 -8.18 2.27
C ARG A 102 -13.04 -7.19 1.13
N LEU A 103 -13.27 -7.64 -0.10
CA LEU A 103 -14.02 -6.89 -1.12
C LEU A 103 -14.35 -7.87 -2.26
N PHE A 104 -15.63 -8.22 -2.38
CA PHE A 104 -16.23 -8.13 -3.70
C PHE A 104 -16.41 -6.63 -3.95
N ALA A 105 -15.55 -6.04 -4.77
CA ALA A 105 -15.81 -4.71 -5.32
C ALA A 105 -15.12 -4.55 -6.65
N GLU A 106 -15.90 -4.02 -7.58
CA GLU A 106 -15.40 -3.37 -8.75
C GLU A 106 -14.86 -2.01 -8.30
N MET A 107 -13.54 -1.84 -8.31
CA MET A 107 -12.93 -0.55 -8.04
C MET A 107 -12.90 0.24 -9.35
N CYS A 108 -13.79 1.24 -9.44
CA CYS A 108 -13.88 2.17 -10.55
C CYS A 108 -13.19 3.48 -10.16
N LEU A 109 -12.00 3.73 -10.71
CA LEU A 109 -11.28 4.99 -10.56
C LEU A 109 -11.42 5.80 -11.84
N THR A 110 -11.99 6.99 -11.72
CA THR A 110 -12.16 7.93 -12.81
C THR A 110 -11.06 8.99 -12.73
N VAL A 111 -10.10 8.95 -13.64
CA VAL A 111 -9.02 9.94 -13.73
C VAL A 111 -9.46 11.03 -14.69
N LYS A 112 -9.48 12.27 -14.21
CA LYS A 112 -9.80 13.47 -15.01
C LYS A 112 -8.61 14.42 -15.08
N ASN A 113 -8.53 15.23 -16.14
CA ASN A 113 -7.51 16.26 -16.27
C ASN A 113 -7.91 17.54 -15.50
N GLN A 114 -7.05 18.55 -15.55
CA GLN A 114 -7.27 19.86 -14.92
C GLN A 114 -8.48 20.66 -15.44
N ASN A 115 -9.07 20.24 -16.56
CA ASN A 115 -10.28 20.81 -17.14
C ASN A 115 -11.54 19.98 -16.79
N ASP A 116 -11.44 19.03 -15.87
CA ASP A 116 -12.49 18.05 -15.50
C ASP A 116 -12.90 17.08 -16.62
N GLU A 117 -12.08 16.95 -17.67
CA GLU A 117 -12.31 16.01 -18.76
C GLU A 117 -11.78 14.62 -18.40
N LEU A 118 -12.53 13.56 -18.75
CA LEU A 118 -12.13 12.18 -18.51
C LEU A 118 -10.84 11.83 -19.28
N VAL A 119 -9.80 11.45 -18.56
CA VAL A 119 -8.52 10.98 -19.13
C VAL A 119 -8.54 9.47 -19.30
N CYS A 120 -8.90 8.75 -18.22
CA CYS A 120 -9.09 7.31 -18.27
C CYS A 120 -9.98 6.83 -17.13
N GLN A 121 -10.65 5.70 -17.36
CA GLN A 121 -11.40 4.98 -16.35
C GLN A 121 -10.72 3.64 -16.11
N ILE A 122 -10.22 3.46 -14.89
CA ILE A 122 -9.58 2.22 -14.46
C ILE A 122 -10.63 1.41 -13.73
N THR A 123 -10.98 0.27 -14.31
CA THR A 123 -11.84 -0.73 -13.66
C THR A 123 -10.97 -1.91 -13.27
N ALA A 124 -10.76 -2.09 -11.98
CA ALA A 124 -10.11 -3.28 -11.44
C ALA A 124 -11.17 -4.14 -10.77
N GLY A 125 -11.43 -5.31 -11.36
CA GLY A 125 -12.26 -6.36 -10.77
C GLY A 125 -11.38 -7.38 -10.07
N ALA A 126 -11.54 -7.53 -8.76
CA ALA A 126 -10.95 -8.61 -8.00
C ALA A 126 -12.07 -9.48 -7.41
N ALA A 127 -12.00 -10.78 -7.67
CA ALA A 127 -12.84 -11.78 -7.01
C ALA A 127 -11.91 -12.79 -6.34
N ILE A 128 -12.05 -12.96 -5.03
CA ILE A 128 -11.35 -14.03 -4.29
C ILE A 128 -12.41 -14.82 -3.54
N ALA A 129 -12.38 -16.14 -3.75
CA ALA A 129 -13.32 -17.11 -3.19
C ALA A 129 -13.27 -17.10 -1.65
N ALA A 130 -14.40 -17.40 -1.03
CA ALA A 130 -14.49 -17.54 0.42
C ALA A 130 -13.64 -18.74 0.88
N GLY A 131 -12.55 -18.48 1.61
CA GLY A 131 -11.75 -19.54 2.24
C GLY A 131 -10.35 -19.13 2.70
N GLY A 132 -10.27 -18.57 3.92
CA GLY A 132 -9.29 -18.96 4.94
C GLY A 132 -7.85 -18.45 4.87
N TYR A 133 -7.50 -17.59 5.83
CA TYR A 133 -6.55 -17.97 6.89
C TYR A 133 -7.24 -17.84 8.25
#